data_AF-A0A1E2RZQ0-F1
#
_entry.id   AF-A0A1E2RZQ0-F1
#
_cell.length_a   1.000
_cell.length_b   1.000
_cell.length_c   1.000
_cell.angle_alpha   90.00
_cell.angle_beta   90.00
_cell.angle_gamma   90.00
#
_symmetry.space_group_name_H-M   'P 1'
#
loop_
_entity.id
_entity.type
_entity.pdbx_description
1 polymer ?
#
loop_
_entity_poly.entity_id
_entity_poly.type
_entity_poly.pdbx_seq_one_letter_code
_entity_poly.pdbx_strand_id
1 'polypeptide(L)' 'MTAHDREWNRWFDASNIDPLRFTYEDLSAAPIVSLGLLLARLGLDGRAADQVEPKVAKLADSINQSWVERFVSAEKDGAV' A
#
# COMPACT_ATOMS: atom_id res chain seq x y z
N MET A 1 -4.65 10.02 -6.68
CA MET A 1 -5.82 9.55 -5.90
C MET A 1 -6.95 9.18 -6.84
N THR A 2 -7.28 7.90 -6.91
CA THR A 2 -8.34 7.35 -7.76
C THR A 2 -9.73 7.83 -7.31
N ALA A 3 -10.77 7.58 -8.12
CA ALA A 3 -12.15 7.85 -7.71
C ALA A 3 -12.55 7.04 -6.46
N HIS A 4 -12.07 5.80 -6.37
CA HIS A 4 -12.30 4.92 -5.22
C HIS A 4 -11.61 5.42 -3.95
N ASP A 5 -10.39 5.96 -4.04
CA ASP A 5 -9.69 6.53 -2.87
C ASP A 5 -10.51 7.66 -2.22
N ARG A 6 -11.19 8.48 -3.05
CA ARG A 6 -12.02 9.59 -2.57
C ARG A 6 -13.30 9.12 -1.90
N GLU A 7 -13.92 8.06 -2.41
CA GLU A 7 -15.11 7.47 -1.81
C GLU A 7 -14.81 6.85 -0.45
N TRP A 8 -13.70 6.13 -0.33
CA TRP A 8 -13.23 5.61 0.95
C TRP A 8 -12.99 6.72 1.98
N ASN A 9 -12.27 7.78 1.60
CA ASN A 9 -12.02 8.90 2.52
C ASN A 9 -13.31 9.54 3.01
N ARG A 10 -14.27 9.80 2.12
CA ARG A 10 -15.58 10.35 2.52
C ARG A 10 -16.33 9.44 3.47
N TRP A 11 -16.28 8.13 3.25
CA TRP A 11 -16.95 7.18 4.13
C TRP A 11 -16.31 7.09 5.52
N PHE A 12 -14.98 7.11 5.60
CA PHE A 12 -14.27 7.16 6.89
C PHE A 12 -14.63 8.41 7.69
N ASP A 13 -14.64 9.57 7.03
CA ASP A 13 -15.02 10.84 7.65
C ASP A 13 -16.48 10.79 8.15
N ALA A 14 -17.40 10.31 7.32
CA ALA A 14 -18.82 10.19 7.67
C ALA A 14 -19.08 9.18 8.80
N SER A 15 -18.22 8.16 8.94
CA SER A 15 -18.33 7.12 9.97
C SER A 15 -17.54 7.45 11.24
N ASN A 16 -16.86 8.61 11.27
CA ASN A 16 -15.95 9.02 12.35
C ASN A 16 -14.89 7.95 12.65
N ILE A 17 -14.33 7.36 11.60
CA ILE A 17 -13.28 6.36 11.67
C ILE A 17 -11.97 7.05 11.30
N ASP A 18 -10.98 6.96 12.19
CA ASP A 18 -9.59 7.35 11.90
C ASP A 18 -8.81 6.12 11.38
N PRO A 19 -8.58 5.99 10.06
CA PRO A 19 -7.94 4.81 9.50
C PRO A 19 -6.43 4.85 9.68
N LEU A 20 -5.84 3.72 10.04
CA LEU A 20 -4.41 3.49 9.86
C LEU A 20 -4.12 3.29 8.37
N ARG A 21 -3.24 4.11 7.80
CA ARG A 21 -2.96 4.13 6.36
C ARG A 21 -1.60 3.52 6.06
N PHE A 22 -1.59 2.63 5.07
CA PHE A 22 -0.37 2.09 4.46
C PHE A 22 -0.46 2.25 2.96
N THR A 23 0.67 2.57 2.33
CA THR A 23 0.81 2.39 0.89
C THR A 23 1.33 0.97 0.61
N TYR A 24 1.13 0.49 -0.61
CA TYR A 24 1.70 -0.79 -1.02
C TYR A 24 3.24 -0.72 -1.01
N GLU A 25 3.78 0.43 -1.39
CA GLU A 25 5.21 0.71 -1.41
C GLU A 25 5.82 0.59 -0.01
N ASP A 26 5.23 1.27 0.97
CA ASP A 26 5.72 1.24 2.36
C ASP A 26 5.62 -0.17 2.96
N LEU A 27 4.48 -0.85 2.75
CA LEU A 27 4.24 -2.20 3.26
C LEU A 27 5.19 -3.22 2.64
N SER A 28 5.42 -3.14 1.33
CA SER A 28 6.30 -4.09 0.63
C SER A 28 7.79 -3.85 0.92
N ALA A 29 8.19 -2.60 1.18
CA ALA A 29 9.56 -2.27 1.53
C ALA A 29 9.91 -2.65 2.97
N ALA A 30 8.96 -2.53 3.91
CA ALA A 30 9.21 -2.75 5.33
C ALA A 30 8.03 -3.48 6.04
N PRO A 31 7.72 -4.73 5.65
CA PRO A 31 6.53 -5.44 6.13
C PRO A 31 6.48 -5.63 7.66
N ILE A 32 7.64 -5.84 8.29
CA ILE A 32 7.75 -5.99 9.75
C ILE A 32 7.43 -4.68 10.47
N VAL A 33 7.92 -3.56 9.95
CA VAL A 33 7.67 -2.24 10.50
C VAL A 33 6.18 -1.90 10.38
N SER A 34 5.57 -2.15 9.22
CA SER A 34 4.13 -1.94 9.01
C SER A 34 3.28 -2.81 9.94
N LEU A 35 3.65 -4.07 10.14
CA LEU A 35 2.96 -4.95 11.09
C LEU A 35 3.10 -4.45 12.53
N GLY A 36 4.28 -4.01 12.95
CA GLY A 36 4.50 -3.43 14.27
C GLY A 36 3.62 -2.20 14.53
N LEU A 37 3.48 -1.31 13.54
CA LEU A 37 2.59 -0.15 13.61
C LEU A 37 1.12 -0.55 13.75
N LEU A 38 0.67 -1.57 13.01
CA LEU A 38 -0.68 -2.11 13.13
C LEU A 38 -0.94 -2.68 14.53
N LEU A 39 -0.03 -3.49 15.05
CA LEU A 39 -0.13 -4.08 16.39
C LEU A 39 -0.19 -2.98 17.46
N ALA A 40 0.68 -1.98 17.39
CA ALA A 40 0.67 -0.85 18.31
C ALA A 40 -0.66 -0.07 18.23
N ARG A 41 -1.22 0.13 17.03
CA ARG A 41 -2.52 0.81 16.85
C ARG A 41 -3.70 0.03 17.45
N LEU A 42 -3.56 -1.30 17.56
CA LEU A 42 -4.52 -2.18 18.24
C LEU A 42 -4.28 -2.28 19.75
N GLY A 43 -3.26 -1.61 20.30
CA GLY A 43 -2.89 -1.70 21.72
C GLY A 43 -2.12 -2.97 22.08
N LEU A 44 -1.54 -3.67 21.10
CA LEU A 44 -0.72 -4.86 21.29
C LEU A 44 0.77 -4.50 21.30
N ASP A 45 1.62 -5.43 21.76
CA ASP A 45 3.08 -5.24 21.69
C ASP A 45 3.56 -5.30 20.23
N GLY A 46 4.05 -4.17 19.72
CA GLY A 46 4.59 -4.07 18.37
C GLY A 46 5.78 -5.00 18.10
N ARG A 47 6.52 -5.39 19.15
CA ARG A 47 7.65 -6.34 19.03
C ARG A 47 7.22 -7.76 18.66
N ALA A 48 5.94 -8.09 18.77
CA ALA A 48 5.44 -9.37 18.26
C ALA A 48 5.59 -9.49 16.73
N ALA A 49 5.76 -8.37 16.02
CA ALA A 49 6.07 -8.38 14.59
C ALA A 49 7.46 -8.97 14.27
N ASP A 50 8.43 -8.86 15.19
CA ASP A 50 9.81 -9.29 14.96
C ASP A 50 9.95 -10.80 14.73
N GLN A 51 8.93 -11.58 15.13
CA GLN A 51 8.86 -13.03 14.97
C GLN A 51 8.22 -13.46 13.64
N VAL A 52 7.72 -12.51 12.84
CA VAL A 52 7.07 -12.80 11.58
C VAL A 52 8.10 -12.78 10.46
N GLU A 53 8.16 -13.85 9.68
CA GLU A 53 8.98 -13.92 8.46
C GLU A 53 8.07 -13.90 7.23
N PRO A 54 8.11 -12.83 6.40
CA PRO A 54 7.34 -12.77 5.17
C PRO A 54 7.85 -13.84 4.19
N LYS A 55 7.04 -14.85 3.91
CA LYS A 55 7.41 -15.98 3.04
C LYS A 55 7.40 -15.64 1.55
N VAL A 56 7.08 -14.41 1.18
CA VAL A 56 6.92 -13.99 -0.21
C VAL A 56 7.86 -12.83 -0.51
N ALA A 57 8.75 -13.03 -1.48
CA ALA A 57 9.57 -11.96 -2.03
C ALA A 57 8.72 -11.05 -2.91
N LYS A 58 9.06 -9.75 -2.97
CA LYS A 58 8.44 -8.81 -3.91
C LYS A 58 8.68 -9.29 -5.35
N LEU A 59 7.62 -9.68 -6.04
CA LEU A 59 7.65 -10.14 -7.44
C LEU A 59 7.68 -8.99 -8.46
N ALA A 60 7.57 -7.73 -8.00
CA ALA A 60 7.61 -6.57 -8.87
C ALA A 60 9.06 -6.12 -9.10
N ASP A 61 9.64 -6.61 -10.18
CA ASP A 61 10.98 -6.32 -10.67
C ASP A 61 10.94 -5.33 -11.86
N SER A 62 12.04 -5.24 -12.63
CA SER A 62 12.19 -4.33 -13.76
C SER A 62 11.22 -4.60 -14.92
N ILE A 63 10.66 -5.80 -15.02
CA ILE A 63 9.68 -6.16 -16.06
C ILE A 63 8.38 -5.39 -15.82
N ASN A 64 7.89 -5.36 -14.59
CA ASN A 64 6.69 -4.60 -14.24
C ASN A 64 6.87 -3.10 -14.50
N GLN A 65 8.05 -2.53 -14.22
CA GLN A 65 8.34 -1.12 -14.54
C GLN A 65 8.29 -0.86 -16.04
N SER A 66 8.90 -1.75 -16.85
CA SER A 66 8.89 -1.61 -18.31
C SER A 66 7.47 -1.65 -18.91
N TRP A 67 6.56 -2.42 -18.29
CA TRP A 67 5.16 -2.48 -18.71
C TRP A 67 4.40 -1.22 -18.31
N VAL A 68 4.62 -0.70 -17.09
CA VAL A 68 4.03 0.58 -16.65
C VAL A 68 4.47 1.71 -17.55
N GLU A 69 5.76 1.81 -17.87
CA GLU A 69 6.30 2.84 -18.77
C GLU A 69 5.67 2.77 -20.16
N ARG A 70 5.60 1.56 -20.74
CA ARG A 70 4.96 1.35 -22.04
C ARG A 70 3.49 1.72 -22.05
N PHE A 71 2.75 1.35 -21.01
CA PHE A 71 1.34 1.67 -20.88
C PHE A 71 1.12 3.19 -20.79
N VAL A 72 1.88 3.89 -19.94
CA VAL A 72 1.78 5.35 -19.78
C VAL A 72 2.15 6.09 -21.06
N SER A 73 3.17 5.63 -21.80
CA SER A 73 3.52 6.21 -23.09
C SER A 73 2.42 5.97 -24.15
N ALA A 74 1.85 4.76 -24.20
CA ALA A 74 0.77 4.44 -25.14
C ALA A 74 -0.51 5.26 -24.90
N GLU A 75 -0.88 5.55 -23.65
CA GLU A 75 -2.02 6.47 -23.36
C GLU A 75 -1.75 7.90 -23.84
N LYS A 76 -0.50 8.37 -23.77
CA LYS A 76 -0.14 9.70 -24.26
C LYS A 76 -0.17 9.80 -25.78
N ASP A 77 0.21 8.73 -26.47
CA ASP A 77 0.24 8.68 -27.94
C ASP A 77 -1.14 8.41 -28.57
N GLY A 78 -2.04 7.74 -27.84
CA GLY A 78 -3.43 7.47 -28.27
C GLY A 78 -4.42 8.60 -27.99
N ALA A 79 -3.99 9.67 -27.32
CA ALA A 79 -4.77 10.88 -27.07
C ALA A 79 -4.48 11.95 -28.14
N VAL A 80 -4.86 11.68 -29.39
CA VAL A 80 -4.93 12.66 -30.50
C VAL A 80 -6.27 12.51 -31.21
#